data_AF-A0A416VTQ0-F1
#
_entry.id   AF-A0A416VTQ0-F1
#
_cell.length_a   1.000
_cell.length_b   1.000
_cell.length_c   1.000
_cell.angle_alpha   90.00
_cell.angle_beta   90.00
_cell.angle_gamma   90.00
#
_symmetry.space_group_name_H-M   'P 1'
#
loop_
_entity.id
_entity.type
_entity.pdbx_description
1 polymer ?
#
loop_
_entity_poly.entity_id
_entity_poly.type
_entity_poly.pdbx_seq_one_letter_code
_entity_poly.pdbx_strand_id
1 'polypeptide(L)'
;MNNCTISSYMADFIYKEIILRYENDIKKNPKGYNFNLKRFKFFLAKSKITISFTTILNISNIDTKSQLDNYFYCYQHSKFNQVVSLLTHIRNSFAHGRFSQDKTYFYLEDYKNSKTCTMKARIKKNLLKKFIHALITLTK
;
A
#
# COMPACT_ATOMS: atom_id res chain seq x y z
N MET A 1 20.69 0.74 -16.36
CA MET A 1 19.69 0.46 -15.31
C MET A 1 20.43 0.04 -14.05
N ASN A 2 20.35 0.80 -12.96
CA ASN A 2 21.02 0.43 -11.71
C ASN A 2 20.22 -0.70 -11.05
N ASN A 3 20.80 -1.89 -10.94
CA ASN A 3 20.21 -3.02 -10.24
C ASN A 3 20.14 -2.70 -8.74
N CYS A 4 19.03 -2.12 -8.29
CA CYS A 4 18.77 -1.89 -6.87
C CYS A 4 18.27 -3.19 -6.25
N THR A 5 19.19 -4.00 -5.72
CA THR A 5 18.86 -5.23 -4.99
C THR A 5 18.10 -4.91 -3.71
N ILE A 6 17.01 -5.63 -3.47
CA ILE A 6 16.29 -5.59 -2.19
C ILE A 6 17.17 -6.26 -1.15
N SER A 7 17.35 -5.62 0.01
CA SER A 7 18.10 -6.27 1.09
C SER A 7 17.39 -7.55 1.53
N SER A 8 18.14 -8.58 1.89
CA SER A 8 17.58 -9.86 2.37
C SER A 8 16.54 -9.66 3.48
N TYR A 9 16.82 -8.77 4.43
CA TYR A 9 15.89 -8.39 5.50
C TYR A 9 14.56 -7.82 4.99
N MET A 10 14.59 -6.98 3.96
CA MET A 10 13.37 -6.40 3.40
C MET A 10 12.57 -7.42 2.59
N ALA A 11 13.25 -8.33 1.89
CA ALA A 11 12.59 -9.45 1.21
C ALA A 11 11.86 -10.36 2.20
N ASP A 12 12.49 -10.70 3.33
CA ASP A 12 11.87 -11.49 4.40
C ASP A 12 10.63 -10.79 4.98
N PHE A 13 10.73 -9.48 5.25
CA PHE A 13 9.60 -8.67 5.70
C PHE A 13 8.44 -8.69 4.69
N ILE A 14 8.71 -8.44 3.41
CA ILE A 14 7.67 -8.45 2.36
C ILE A 14 6.98 -9.82 2.32
N TYR A 15 7.76 -10.90 2.33
CA TYR A 15 7.20 -12.25 2.25
C TYR A 15 6.35 -12.58 3.49
N LYS A 16 6.90 -12.43 4.69
CA LYS A 16 6.23 -12.86 5.94
C LYS A 16 5.07 -11.95 6.33
N GLU A 17 5.31 -10.64 6.39
CA GLU A 17 4.35 -9.70 6.98
C GLU A 17 3.31 -9.17 5.99
N ILE A 18 3.65 -9.13 4.69
CA ILE A 18 2.72 -8.64 3.66
C ILE A 18 2.03 -9.82 2.97
N ILE A 19 2.79 -10.74 2.38
CA ILE A 19 2.19 -11.80 1.55
C ILE A 19 1.59 -12.90 2.42
N LEU A 20 2.41 -13.59 3.22
CA LEU A 20 1.99 -14.78 3.96
C LEU A 20 0.90 -14.44 4.98
N ARG A 21 1.08 -13.36 5.73
CA ARG A 21 0.09 -12.89 6.70
C ARG A 21 -1.24 -12.51 6.06
N TYR A 22 -1.21 -11.87 4.89
CA TYR A 22 -2.45 -11.54 4.18
C TYR A 22 -3.20 -12.80 3.77
N GLU A 23 -2.52 -13.81 3.21
CA GLU A 23 -3.15 -15.07 2.79
C GLU A 23 -3.73 -15.87 3.97
N ASN A 24 -3.03 -15.87 5.11
CA ASN A 24 -3.41 -16.68 6.25
C ASN A 24 -4.47 -16.02 7.14
N ASP A 25 -4.35 -14.71 7.40
CA ASP A 25 -5.14 -14.03 8.44
C ASP A 25 -6.21 -13.13 7.82
N ILE A 26 -5.80 -12.23 6.92
CA ILE A 26 -6.64 -11.12 6.45
C ILE A 26 -7.65 -11.58 5.42
N LYS A 27 -7.21 -12.38 4.43
CA LYS A 27 -8.06 -12.87 3.33
C LYS A 27 -9.18 -13.79 3.84
N LYS A 28 -8.89 -14.60 4.86
CA LYS A 28 -9.86 -15.56 5.42
C LYS A 28 -10.93 -14.86 6.28
N ASN A 29 -10.60 -13.75 6.93
CA ASN A 29 -11.49 -13.03 7.83
C ASN A 29 -11.47 -11.50 7.60
N PRO A 30 -12.08 -11.02 6.50
CA PRO A 30 -12.12 -9.59 6.19
C PRO A 30 -13.18 -8.87 7.04
N LYS A 31 -12.93 -8.65 8.34
CA LYS A 31 -13.86 -7.87 9.18
C LYS A 31 -13.83 -6.37 8.80
N GLY A 32 -14.91 -5.68 9.16
CA GLY A 32 -15.22 -4.28 8.84
C GLY A 32 -14.23 -3.26 9.39
N TYR A 33 -13.08 -3.09 8.74
CA TYR A 33 -12.04 -2.17 9.21
C TYR A 33 -12.21 -0.78 8.59
N ASN A 34 -12.21 0.25 9.45
CA ASN A 34 -12.33 1.64 9.03
C ASN A 34 -11.11 2.45 9.50
N PHE A 35 -10.60 3.32 8.63
CA PHE A 35 -9.55 4.29 8.94
C PHE A 35 -9.94 5.31 10.01
N ASN A 36 -11.16 5.26 10.53
CA ASN A 36 -11.69 6.17 11.54
C ASN A 36 -11.07 6.04 12.95
N LEU A 37 -10.14 5.09 13.17
CA LEU A 37 -9.41 5.01 14.43
C LEU A 37 -8.49 6.23 14.63
N LYS A 38 -8.74 7.01 15.68
CA LYS A 38 -8.02 8.26 16.02
C LYS A 38 -6.50 8.08 16.02
N ARG A 39 -6.01 6.98 16.60
CA ARG A 39 -4.57 6.65 16.65
C ARG A 39 -3.97 6.48 15.25
N PHE A 40 -4.70 5.85 14.33
CA PHE A 40 -4.25 5.67 12.96
C PHE A 40 -4.22 7.00 12.20
N LYS A 41 -5.27 7.81 12.31
CA LYS A 41 -5.30 9.17 11.72
C LYS A 41 -4.12 10.02 12.21
N PHE A 42 -3.81 9.96 13.50
CA PHE A 42 -2.65 10.66 14.06
C PHE A 42 -1.34 10.14 13.46
N PHE A 43 -1.18 8.82 13.32
CA PHE A 43 -0.02 8.22 12.68
C PHE A 43 0.15 8.67 11.22
N LEU A 44 -0.94 8.70 10.45
CA LEU A 44 -0.94 9.18 9.06
C LEU A 44 -0.49 10.65 8.99
N ALA A 45 -1.09 11.52 9.81
CA ALA A 45 -0.76 12.94 9.85
C ALA A 45 0.72 13.17 10.24
N LYS A 46 1.18 12.53 11.31
CA LYS A 46 2.58 12.63 11.78
C LYS A 46 3.58 12.13 10.74
N SER A 47 3.23 11.07 10.01
CA SER A 47 4.09 10.45 9.00
C SER A 47 3.93 11.10 7.61
N LYS A 48 3.06 12.11 7.49
CA LYS A 48 2.69 12.76 6.22
C LYS A 48 2.26 11.74 5.16
N ILE A 49 1.50 10.72 5.56
CA ILE A 49 0.99 9.68 4.65
C ILE A 49 -0.40 10.07 4.18
N THR A 50 -0.58 10.15 2.87
CA THR A 50 -1.88 10.42 2.24
C THR A 50 -2.44 9.13 1.66
N ILE A 51 -3.67 8.78 2.04
CA ILE A 51 -4.40 7.66 1.45
C ILE A 51 -5.67 8.22 0.84
N SER A 52 -5.91 7.94 -0.43
CA SER A 52 -7.13 8.36 -1.11
C SER A 52 -7.69 7.21 -1.92
N PHE A 53 -8.99 6.97 -1.72
CA PHE A 53 -9.75 5.99 -2.47
C PHE A 53 -10.67 6.71 -3.45
N THR A 54 -10.68 6.25 -4.69
CA THR A 54 -11.48 6.81 -5.78
C THR A 54 -12.18 5.69 -6.55
N THR A 55 -13.33 5.99 -7.15
CA THR A 55 -14.00 5.07 -8.07
C THR A 55 -13.43 5.12 -9.48
N ILE A 56 -12.53 6.07 -9.77
CA ILE A 56 -11.80 6.19 -11.04
C ILE A 56 -10.38 6.65 -10.74
N LEU A 57 -9.39 5.84 -11.13
CA LEU A 57 -7.99 6.18 -10.98
C LEU A 57 -7.48 6.82 -12.28
N ASN A 58 -7.45 8.16 -12.33
CA ASN A 58 -6.92 8.86 -13.50
C ASN A 58 -5.40 9.09 -13.34
N ILE A 59 -4.61 8.27 -14.02
CA ILE A 59 -3.14 8.20 -13.86
C ILE A 59 -2.47 9.55 -14.18
N SER A 60 -2.96 10.26 -15.20
CA SER A 60 -2.44 11.58 -15.60
C SER A 60 -2.56 12.63 -14.49
N ASN A 61 -3.60 12.53 -13.65
CA ASN A 61 -3.80 13.42 -12.50
C ASN A 61 -2.95 13.00 -11.28
N ILE A 62 -2.44 11.78 -11.25
CA ILE A 62 -1.54 11.31 -10.18
C ILE A 62 -0.13 11.81 -10.43
N ASP A 63 0.32 11.82 -11.68
CA ASP A 63 1.67 12.29 -12.04
C ASP A 63 1.82 13.80 -11.86
N THR A 64 0.74 14.58 -11.97
CA THR A 64 0.71 16.01 -11.62
C THR A 64 0.66 16.25 -10.11
N LYS A 65 0.07 15.34 -9.32
CA LYS A 65 0.10 15.35 -7.84
C LYS A 65 1.37 14.72 -7.24
N SER A 66 2.32 14.29 -8.06
CA SER A 66 3.57 13.59 -7.68
C SER A 66 4.50 14.37 -6.74
N GLN A 67 4.18 15.63 -6.43
CA GLN A 67 4.86 16.43 -5.41
C GLN A 67 4.65 15.90 -3.99
N LEU A 68 3.62 15.08 -3.74
CA LEU A 68 3.41 14.51 -2.42
C LEU A 68 4.38 13.35 -2.14
N ASP A 69 5.06 13.44 -1.01
CA ASP A 69 5.75 12.30 -0.39
C ASP A 69 4.73 11.37 0.27
N ASN A 70 4.97 10.06 0.23
CA ASN A 70 4.18 9.05 0.95
C ASN A 70 2.67 9.04 0.61
N TYR A 71 2.31 8.57 -0.58
CA TYR A 71 0.92 8.47 -1.00
C TYR A 71 0.49 7.05 -1.34
N PHE A 72 -0.80 6.78 -1.20
CA PHE A 72 -1.50 5.62 -1.71
C PHE A 72 -2.79 6.08 -2.39
N TYR A 73 -2.82 6.01 -3.72
CA TYR A 73 -4.03 6.24 -4.51
C TYR A 73 -4.59 4.91 -4.93
N CYS A 74 -5.77 4.56 -4.42
CA CYS A 74 -6.40 3.26 -4.64
C CYS A 74 -7.74 3.43 -5.35
N TYR A 75 -7.99 2.54 -6.29
CA TYR A 75 -9.31 2.32 -6.84
C TYR A 75 -10.14 1.54 -5.81
N GLN A 76 -11.37 1.98 -5.51
CA GLN A 76 -12.31 1.20 -4.70
C GLN A 76 -13.68 1.07 -5.39
N HIS A 77 -14.24 -0.14 -5.34
CA HIS A 77 -15.62 -0.40 -5.73
C HIS A 77 -16.62 -0.12 -4.59
N SER A 78 -16.18 -0.22 -3.33
CA SER A 78 -17.04 -0.10 -2.14
C SER A 78 -16.38 0.79 -1.07
N LYS A 79 -17.20 1.44 -0.25
CA LYS A 79 -16.74 2.26 0.89
C LYS A 79 -16.40 1.40 2.12
N PHE A 80 -16.81 0.15 2.15
CA PHE A 80 -16.53 -0.78 3.25
C PHE A 80 -15.18 -1.47 3.04
N ASN A 81 -14.48 -1.80 4.13
CA ASN A 81 -13.21 -2.55 4.12
C ASN A 81 -12.02 -1.88 3.41
N GLN A 82 -11.92 -0.56 3.48
CA GLN A 82 -10.85 0.19 2.80
C GLN A 82 -9.43 -0.23 3.24
N VAL A 83 -9.26 -0.62 4.52
CA VAL A 83 -7.99 -1.16 5.04
C VAL A 83 -7.64 -2.48 4.34
N VAL A 84 -8.59 -3.41 4.24
CA VAL A 84 -8.38 -4.69 3.54
C VAL A 84 -8.04 -4.44 2.08
N SER A 85 -8.82 -3.60 1.39
CA SER A 85 -8.58 -3.26 -0.01
C SER A 85 -7.17 -2.71 -0.23
N LEU A 86 -6.70 -1.81 0.64
CA LEU A 86 -5.34 -1.28 0.56
C LEU A 86 -4.29 -2.37 0.76
N LEU A 87 -4.46 -3.23 1.77
CA LEU A 87 -3.57 -4.37 2.01
C LEU A 87 -3.57 -5.35 0.82
N THR A 88 -4.71 -5.59 0.18
CA THR A 88 -4.81 -6.39 -1.05
C THR A 88 -3.96 -5.80 -2.17
N HIS A 89 -4.09 -4.50 -2.43
CA HIS A 89 -3.32 -3.84 -3.50
C HIS A 89 -1.81 -3.86 -3.22
N ILE A 90 -1.41 -3.58 -1.97
CA ILE A 90 -0.01 -3.64 -1.57
C ILE A 90 0.53 -5.07 -1.75
N ARG A 91 -0.20 -6.08 -1.27
CA ARG A 91 0.17 -7.49 -1.45
C ARG A 91 0.31 -7.84 -2.92
N ASN A 92 -0.64 -7.46 -3.77
CA ASN A 92 -0.61 -7.76 -5.20
C ASN A 92 0.59 -7.11 -5.89
N SER A 93 0.91 -5.86 -5.54
CA SER A 93 2.08 -5.17 -6.05
C SER A 93 3.36 -5.97 -5.77
N PHE A 94 3.56 -6.42 -4.53
CA PHE A 94 4.74 -7.23 -4.20
C PHE A 94 4.71 -8.65 -4.79
N ALA A 95 3.57 -9.35 -4.68
CA ALA A 95 3.42 -10.73 -5.15
C ALA A 95 3.61 -10.86 -6.67
N HIS A 96 3.26 -9.83 -7.43
CA HIS A 96 3.44 -9.79 -8.89
C HIS A 96 4.70 -9.06 -9.34
N GLY A 97 5.58 -8.65 -8.42
CA GLY A 97 6.80 -7.91 -8.76
C GLY A 97 6.54 -6.52 -9.37
N ARG A 98 5.36 -5.94 -9.16
CA ARG A 98 4.92 -4.65 -9.69
C ARG A 98 5.31 -3.52 -8.76
N PHE A 99 6.59 -3.45 -8.44
CA PHE A 99 7.15 -2.38 -7.66
C PHE A 99 8.55 -2.04 -8.15
N SER A 100 8.96 -0.81 -7.90
CA SER A 100 10.33 -0.36 -8.09
C SER A 100 10.80 0.40 -6.85
N GLN A 101 12.09 0.69 -6.78
CA GLN A 101 12.66 1.42 -5.67
C GLN A 101 13.85 2.26 -6.12
N ASP A 102 14.02 3.42 -5.50
CA ASP A 102 15.25 4.21 -5.58
C ASP A 102 15.99 4.16 -4.23
N LYS A 103 16.89 5.11 -3.94
CA LYS A 103 17.60 5.14 -2.64
C LYS A 103 16.66 5.36 -1.44
N THR A 104 15.54 6.05 -1.63
CA THR A 104 14.71 6.63 -0.58
C THR A 104 13.29 6.05 -0.55
N TYR A 105 12.73 5.69 -1.70
CA TYR A 105 11.32 5.33 -1.86
C TYR A 105 11.13 3.93 -2.46
N PHE A 106 10.00 3.33 -2.09
CA PHE A 106 9.30 2.32 -2.89
C PHE A 106 8.23 2.98 -3.73
N TYR A 107 8.08 2.49 -4.95
CA TYR A 107 6.99 2.80 -5.86
C TYR A 107 6.22 1.50 -6.08
N LEU A 108 4.94 1.48 -5.72
CA LEU A 108 4.11 0.29 -5.79
C LEU A 108 2.99 0.54 -6.79
N GLU A 109 2.75 -0.43 -7.66
CA GLU A 109 1.64 -0.40 -8.60
C GLU A 109 0.82 -1.69 -8.49
N ASP A 110 -0.49 -1.55 -8.59
CA ASP A 110 -1.40 -2.68 -8.78
C ASP A 110 -2.26 -2.46 -10.02
N TYR A 111 -2.58 -3.58 -10.67
CA TYR A 111 -3.29 -3.62 -11.94
C TYR A 111 -4.29 -4.77 -11.93
N LYS A 112 -5.56 -4.49 -12.21
CA LYS A 112 -6.60 -5.51 -12.42
C LYS A 112 -6.34 -6.31 -13.70
N ASN A 113 -5.85 -5.63 -14.73
CA ASN A 113 -5.45 -6.17 -16.03
C ASN A 113 -4.36 -5.26 -16.61
N SER A 114 -3.82 -5.57 -17.79
CA SER A 114 -2.75 -4.79 -18.42
C SER A 114 -3.06 -3.31 -18.68
N LYS A 115 -4.33 -2.89 -18.60
CA LYS A 115 -4.78 -1.52 -18.91
C LYS A 115 -5.33 -0.76 -17.70
N THR A 116 -5.74 -1.45 -16.64
CA THR A 116 -6.45 -0.84 -15.51
C THR A 116 -5.59 -0.85 -14.25
N CYS A 117 -4.91 0.27 -13.99
CA CYS A 117 -4.22 0.51 -12.73
C CYS A 117 -5.25 0.69 -11.60
N THR A 118 -5.12 -0.10 -10.55
CA THR A 118 -5.98 -0.09 -9.36
C THR A 118 -5.28 0.49 -8.15
N MET A 119 -3.95 0.61 -8.17
CA MET A 119 -3.22 1.36 -7.15
C MET A 119 -1.96 1.96 -7.74
N LYS A 120 -1.67 3.21 -7.36
CA LYS A 120 -0.34 3.82 -7.48
C LYS A 120 0.06 4.36 -6.11
N ALA A 121 1.23 3.97 -5.63
CA ALA A 121 1.72 4.39 -4.33
C ALA A 121 3.21 4.70 -4.36
N ARG A 122 3.61 5.63 -3.49
CA ARG A 122 4.99 5.97 -3.22
C ARG A 122 5.15 6.05 -1.71
N ILE A 123 6.16 5.41 -1.13
CA ILE A 123 6.41 5.48 0.32
C ILE A 123 7.89 5.38 0.63
N LYS A 124 8.37 6.14 1.60
CA LYS A 124 9.77 6.04 2.07
C LYS A 124 10.03 4.64 2.61
N LYS A 125 11.19 4.06 2.28
CA LYS A 125 11.55 2.68 2.67
C LYS A 125 11.46 2.46 4.18
N ASN A 126 11.93 3.43 4.96
CA ASN A 126 11.91 3.39 6.42
C ASN A 126 10.51 3.54 7.03
N LEU A 127 9.52 4.04 6.27
CA LEU A 127 8.13 4.19 6.71
C LEU A 127 7.27 2.98 6.35
N LEU A 128 7.60 2.24 5.29
CA LEU A 128 6.79 1.11 4.81
C LEU A 128 6.49 0.11 5.94
N LYS A 129 7.51 -0.35 6.67
CA LYS A 129 7.31 -1.33 7.75
C LYS A 129 6.37 -0.83 8.84
N LYS A 130 6.56 0.42 9.29
CA LYS A 130 5.70 1.05 10.30
C LYS A 130 4.26 1.19 9.80
N PHE A 131 4.09 1.55 8.54
CA PHE A 131 2.80 1.70 7.89
C PHE A 131 2.04 0.37 7.81
N ILE A 132 2.68 -0.70 7.35
CA ILE A 132 2.07 -2.04 7.27
C ILE A 132 1.66 -2.55 8.64
N HIS A 133 2.54 -2.43 9.65
CA HIS A 133 2.18 -2.82 11.02
C HIS A 133 0.99 -2.01 11.55
N ALA A 134 0.95 -0.70 11.29
CA ALA A 134 -0.18 0.14 11.69
C ALA A 134 -1.48 -0.32 11.02
N LEU A 135 -1.47 -0.65 9.71
CA LEU A 135 -2.65 -1.18 9.02
C LEU A 135 -3.13 -2.49 9.62
N ILE A 136 -2.21 -3.43 9.86
CA ILE A 136 -2.51 -4.74 10.45
C ILE A 136 -3.07 -4.60 11.87
N THR A 137 -2.64 -3.62 12.67
CA THR A 137 -3.25 -3.41 13.99
C THR A 137 -4.71 -2.94 13.91
N LEU A 138 -5.14 -2.39 12.77
CA LEU A 138 -6.56 -2.09 12.56
C LEU A 138 -7.36 -3.34 12.18
N THR A 139 -6.68 -4.44 11.81
CA THR A 139 -7.33 -5.69 11.42
C THR A 139 -7.53 -6.68 12.58
N LYS A 140 -7.18 -6.29 13.82
CA LYS A 140 -7.44 -7.07 15.04
C LYS A 140 -8.65 -6.49 15.75
#